data_AF-A0A2N1ZDT2-F1
#
_entry.id   AF-A0A2N1ZDT2-F1
#
_cell.length_a   1.000
_cell.length_b   1.000
_cell.length_c   1.000
_cell.angle_alpha   90.00
_cell.angle_beta   90.00
_cell.angle_gamma   90.00
#
_symmetry.space_group_name_H-M   'P 1'
#
loop_
_entity.id
_entity.type
_entity.pdbx_description
1 polymer ?
#
loop_
_entity_poly.entity_id
_entity_poly.type
_entity_poly.pdbx_seq_one_letter_code
_entity_poly.pdbx_strand_id
1 'polypeptide(L)'
;MDKLQNYFDLKEGRVKLFFSLTIIALVLLSWLGLIDDISTDYIDSALIQATVAFGTARMLNALISVMQSTSVEFSFFVTGGSIGIGQLLDPINDLVEQYSSLMKLSIGSLVIQKVLLLIVSDTLFKVLITLSGLALLISIHRETQGAVNLLMKTFVFMCFLRFALVLVVALNGLVDNHFLFDQTRQDMASLEALPVEVESMKLEGLSSEEIEAAAQEATAMLDERSAALDVARAEAETSLSEVNKTLAEAEENLATLEAELTQIQRLNPFAREEQHTAALDRVSNLRTEHRDLSRVLTTLQADSEKIEKERLALAEAGMGERTGLWDSISGGVSGIGSSLAKYGNPATYMDMQVRFEAAIDTMVRVMSLFVLRTLILPLLFFFMLLKGFRLIWGIDARELLSKGKRDKTTEPSPLPQAQG
;
A
#
# COMPACT_ATOMS: atom_id res chain seq x y z
N MET A 1 38.40 -6.09 -11.50
CA MET A 1 37.86 -4.72 -11.32
C MET A 1 38.40 -3.72 -12.36
N ASP A 2 39.48 -4.03 -13.07
CA ASP A 2 39.99 -3.20 -14.19
C ASP A 2 39.04 -3.08 -15.40
N LYS A 3 38.10 -4.02 -15.58
CA LYS A 3 37.20 -4.04 -16.75
C LYS A 3 36.09 -2.98 -16.73
N LEU A 4 35.66 -2.53 -15.56
CA LEU A 4 34.72 -1.38 -15.48
C LEU A 4 35.47 -0.05 -15.70
N GLN A 5 36.74 0.04 -15.30
CA GLN A 5 37.57 1.22 -15.57
C GLN A 5 37.94 1.35 -17.06
N ASN A 6 38.16 0.23 -17.76
CA ASN A 6 38.50 0.24 -19.19
C ASN A 6 37.31 0.51 -20.14
N TYR A 7 36.06 0.38 -19.68
CA TYR A 7 34.86 0.71 -20.49
C TYR A 7 34.33 2.13 -20.22
N PHE A 8 34.76 2.75 -19.12
CA PHE A 8 34.33 4.07 -18.68
C PHE A 8 35.57 4.97 -18.50
N ASP A 9 36.25 5.29 -19.60
CA ASP A 9 37.30 6.31 -19.59
C ASP A 9 36.63 7.68 -19.34
N LEU A 10 36.45 8.02 -18.06
CA LEU A 10 35.86 9.26 -17.56
C LEU A 10 36.69 10.51 -17.95
N LYS A 11 37.70 10.38 -18.81
CA LYS A 11 38.48 11.49 -19.36
C LYS A 11 37.71 12.34 -20.37
N GLU A 12 36.72 11.79 -21.07
CA GLU A 12 35.91 12.57 -22.00
C GLU A 12 34.83 13.38 -21.27
N GLY A 13 34.82 14.70 -21.47
CA GLY A 13 33.85 15.61 -20.83
C GLY A 13 32.39 15.25 -21.09
N ARG A 14 32.09 14.55 -22.20
CA ARG A 14 30.73 14.06 -22.52
C ARG A 14 30.25 12.95 -21.59
N VAL A 15 31.14 12.06 -21.16
CA VAL A 15 30.81 10.95 -20.25
C VAL A 15 30.54 11.50 -18.84
N LYS A 16 31.40 12.40 -18.34
CA LYS A 16 31.18 13.08 -17.05
C LYS A 16 29.84 13.84 -17.02
N LEU A 17 29.49 14.52 -18.12
CA LEU A 17 28.22 15.23 -18.27
C LEU A 17 27.02 14.27 -18.21
N PHE A 18 27.05 13.16 -18.95
CA PHE A 18 25.98 12.17 -18.94
C PHE A 18 25.73 11.58 -17.54
N PHE A 19 26.79 11.18 -16.83
CA PHE A 19 26.66 10.70 -15.44
C PHE A 19 26.11 11.76 -14.50
N SER A 20 26.59 13.01 -14.62
CA SER A 20 26.11 14.11 -13.78
C SER A 20 24.62 14.38 -14.02
N LEU A 21 24.18 14.39 -15.28
CA LEU A 21 22.76 14.52 -15.64
C LEU A 21 21.93 13.35 -15.09
N THR A 22 22.46 12.13 -15.10
CA THR A 22 21.76 10.95 -14.57
C THR A 22 21.58 11.03 -13.06
N ILE A 23 22.63 11.46 -12.32
CA ILE A 23 22.56 11.68 -10.87
C ILE A 23 21.52 12.76 -10.56
N ILE A 24 21.55 13.89 -11.27
CA ILE A 24 20.60 14.98 -11.09
C ILE A 24 19.17 14.50 -11.38
N ALA A 25 18.95 13.75 -12.47
CA ALA A 25 17.65 13.22 -12.81
C ALA A 25 17.11 12.26 -11.74
N LEU A 26 17.93 11.37 -11.19
CA LEU A 26 17.54 10.46 -10.10
C LEU A 26 17.20 11.21 -8.81
N VAL A 27 17.95 12.26 -8.48
CA VAL A 27 17.65 13.14 -7.34
C VAL A 27 16.33 13.85 -7.58
N LEU A 28 16.11 14.47 -8.74
CA LEU A 28 14.85 15.15 -9.07
C LEU A 28 13.65 14.19 -9.04
N LEU A 29 13.80 12.99 -9.59
CA LEU A 29 12.79 11.93 -9.50
C LEU A 29 12.52 11.49 -8.05
N SER A 30 13.46 11.75 -7.13
CA SER A 30 13.27 11.59 -5.69
C SER A 30 12.45 12.64 -5.00
N TRP A 31 12.45 13.84 -5.53
CA TRP A 31 11.63 14.91 -4.99
C TRP A 31 10.24 14.92 -5.61
N LEU A 32 10.10 14.46 -6.85
CA LEU A 32 8.84 14.53 -7.59
C LEU A 32 7.74 13.59 -7.08
N GLY A 33 8.10 12.48 -6.43
CA GLY A 33 7.13 11.59 -5.76
C GLY A 33 6.17 10.79 -6.66
N LEU A 34 6.20 10.94 -8.00
CA LEU A 34 5.20 10.34 -8.89
C LEU A 34 4.97 8.83 -8.72
N ILE A 35 6.06 8.07 -8.52
CA ILE A 35 5.96 6.61 -8.38
C ILE A 35 5.49 6.24 -6.97
N ASP A 36 5.79 7.08 -5.99
CA ASP A 36 5.40 6.92 -4.59
C ASP A 36 3.86 7.04 -4.47
N ASP A 37 3.27 8.04 -5.13
CA ASP A 37 1.81 8.25 -5.17
C ASP A 37 1.09 7.06 -5.83
N ILE A 38 1.54 6.63 -7.01
CA ILE A 38 0.98 5.47 -7.73
C ILE A 38 1.06 4.20 -6.87
N SER A 39 2.17 4.01 -6.16
CA SER A 39 2.38 2.85 -5.31
C SER A 39 1.46 2.87 -4.08
N THR A 40 1.25 4.05 -3.50
CA THR A 40 0.40 4.25 -2.33
C THR A 40 -1.07 4.02 -2.67
N ASP A 41 -1.54 4.60 -3.78
CA ASP A 41 -2.92 4.42 -4.27
C ASP A 41 -3.24 2.95 -4.55
N TYR A 42 -2.29 2.21 -5.13
CA TYR A 42 -2.46 0.78 -5.38
C TYR A 42 -2.58 -0.01 -4.08
N ILE A 43 -1.69 0.21 -3.10
CA ILE A 43 -1.76 -0.51 -1.82
C ILE A 43 -3.05 -0.17 -1.07
N ASP A 44 -3.47 1.08 -1.05
CA ASP A 44 -4.70 1.48 -0.38
C ASP A 44 -5.94 0.84 -0.99
N SER A 45 -6.00 0.78 -2.33
CA SER A 45 -7.06 0.07 -3.04
C SER A 45 -7.04 -1.44 -2.76
N ALA A 46 -5.86 -2.06 -2.77
CA ALA A 46 -5.71 -3.49 -2.48
C ALA A 46 -6.07 -3.83 -1.03
N LEU A 47 -5.74 -2.96 -0.08
CA LEU A 47 -6.05 -3.11 1.34
C LEU A 47 -7.57 -3.08 1.58
N ILE A 48 -8.28 -2.12 0.98
CA ILE A 48 -9.75 -2.04 1.06
C ILE A 48 -10.39 -3.33 0.52
N GLN A 49 -9.97 -3.76 -0.68
CA GLN A 49 -10.49 -4.99 -1.28
C GLN A 49 -10.24 -6.22 -0.39
N ALA A 50 -9.06 -6.33 0.23
CA ALA A 50 -8.72 -7.43 1.13
C ALA A 50 -9.59 -7.43 2.40
N THR A 51 -9.87 -6.26 2.96
CA THR A 51 -10.71 -6.11 4.16
C THR A 51 -12.17 -6.45 3.87
N VAL A 52 -12.73 -5.96 2.76
CA VAL A 52 -14.10 -6.30 2.33
C VAL A 52 -14.23 -7.81 2.13
N ALA A 53 -13.30 -8.39 1.36
CA ALA A 53 -13.22 -9.83 1.13
C ALA A 53 -13.15 -10.66 2.44
N PHE A 54 -12.36 -10.20 3.42
CA PHE A 54 -12.26 -10.84 4.73
C PHE A 54 -13.59 -10.80 5.49
N GLY A 55 -14.29 -9.66 5.47
CA GLY A 55 -15.61 -9.51 6.07
C GLY A 55 -16.64 -10.43 5.43
N THR A 56 -16.69 -10.47 4.09
CA THR A 56 -17.57 -11.38 3.33
C THR A 56 -17.31 -12.84 3.67
N ALA A 57 -16.04 -13.25 3.76
CA ALA A 57 -15.67 -14.61 4.15
C ALA A 57 -16.21 -14.97 5.54
N ARG A 58 -16.08 -14.06 6.51
CA ARG A 58 -16.59 -14.26 7.88
C ARG A 58 -18.10 -14.37 7.93
N MET A 59 -18.81 -13.55 7.15
CA MET A 59 -20.26 -13.62 7.03
C MET A 59 -20.70 -14.96 6.41
N LEU A 60 -20.03 -15.40 5.34
CA LEU A 60 -20.28 -16.72 4.74
C LEU A 60 -20.02 -17.86 5.74
N ASN A 61 -18.96 -17.76 6.53
CA ASN A 61 -18.63 -18.76 7.56
C ASN A 61 -19.76 -18.91 8.59
N ALA A 62 -20.31 -17.78 9.07
CA ALA A 62 -21.44 -17.78 10.00
C ALA A 62 -22.70 -18.39 9.37
N LEU A 63 -23.04 -18.00 8.14
CA LEU A 63 -24.20 -18.55 7.42
C LEU A 63 -24.10 -20.06 7.22
N ILE A 64 -22.92 -20.56 6.84
CA ILE A 64 -22.68 -22.00 6.64
C ILE A 64 -22.78 -22.76 7.95
N SER A 65 -22.20 -22.24 9.03
CA SER A 65 -22.26 -22.87 10.36
C SER A 65 -23.71 -23.02 10.85
N VAL A 66 -24.54 -21.99 10.66
CA VAL A 66 -25.98 -22.03 10.99
C VAL A 66 -26.69 -23.09 10.16
N MET A 67 -26.49 -23.13 8.84
CA MET A 67 -27.10 -24.16 7.98
C MET A 67 -26.69 -25.58 8.37
N GLN A 68 -25.42 -25.77 8.74
CA GLN A 68 -24.93 -27.05 9.22
C GLN A 68 -25.66 -27.48 10.50
N SER A 69 -25.88 -26.54 11.44
CA SER A 69 -26.59 -26.79 12.70
C SER A 69 -28.08 -27.11 12.54
N THR A 70 -28.77 -26.52 11.55
CA THR A 70 -30.20 -26.77 11.28
C THR A 70 -30.43 -28.09 10.52
N SER A 71 -29.41 -28.62 9.85
CA SER A 71 -29.52 -29.77 8.94
C SER A 71 -29.48 -31.15 9.61
N VAL A 72 -29.35 -31.21 10.94
CA VAL A 72 -29.16 -32.44 11.71
C VAL A 72 -30.37 -33.39 11.64
N GLU A 73 -31.56 -32.91 11.24
CA GLU A 73 -32.79 -33.72 11.17
C GLU A 73 -33.00 -34.47 9.84
N PHE A 74 -32.28 -34.13 8.77
CA PHE A 74 -32.48 -34.71 7.44
C PHE A 74 -31.25 -35.53 6.99
N SER A 75 -31.33 -36.86 7.15
CA SER A 75 -30.35 -37.82 6.62
C SER A 75 -30.86 -38.44 5.32
N PHE A 76 -30.15 -38.24 4.20
CA PHE A 76 -30.43 -38.97 2.95
C PHE A 76 -29.81 -40.37 3.03
N PHE A 77 -30.65 -41.41 2.88
CA PHE A 77 -30.21 -42.79 2.82
C PHE A 77 -29.75 -43.09 1.38
N VAL A 78 -28.44 -43.04 1.14
CA VAL A 78 -27.84 -43.44 -0.13
C VAL A 78 -27.25 -44.85 0.02
N THR A 79 -27.26 -45.65 -1.04
CA THR A 79 -26.77 -47.03 -1.06
C THR A 79 -25.30 -47.11 -0.61
N GLY A 80 -25.06 -47.23 0.69
CA GLY A 80 -23.72 -47.25 1.30
C GLY A 80 -23.60 -46.54 2.66
N GLY A 81 -24.57 -45.68 3.06
CA GLY A 81 -24.57 -44.98 4.35
C GLY A 81 -25.51 -43.77 4.37
N SER A 82 -25.83 -43.24 5.55
CA SER A 82 -26.54 -41.98 5.70
C SER A 82 -25.57 -40.81 5.61
N ILE A 83 -25.69 -39.95 4.59
CA ILE A 83 -24.96 -38.68 4.52
C ILE A 83 -25.88 -37.60 5.11
N GLY A 84 -25.41 -36.94 6.18
CA GLY A 84 -26.10 -35.78 6.74
C GLY A 84 -25.89 -34.57 5.83
N ILE A 85 -26.92 -33.75 5.63
CA ILE A 85 -26.83 -32.53 4.80
C ILE A 85 -25.72 -31.58 5.30
N GLY A 86 -25.44 -31.55 6.60
CA GLY A 86 -24.34 -30.78 7.18
C GLY A 86 -22.95 -31.23 6.69
N GLN A 87 -22.74 -32.53 6.45
CA GLN A 87 -21.46 -33.05 5.92
C GLN A 87 -21.23 -32.68 4.45
N LEU A 88 -22.29 -32.33 3.72
CA LEU A 88 -22.19 -31.86 2.34
C LEU A 88 -21.64 -30.42 2.27
N LEU A 89 -21.82 -29.63 3.33
CA LEU A 89 -21.35 -28.25 3.41
C LEU A 89 -19.88 -28.14 3.90
N ASP A 90 -19.32 -29.20 4.49
CA ASP A 90 -17.97 -29.24 5.05
C ASP A 90 -16.89 -28.73 4.06
N PRO A 91 -16.86 -29.13 2.77
CA PRO A 91 -15.83 -28.66 1.84
C PRO A 91 -15.86 -27.15 1.60
N ILE A 92 -17.05 -26.53 1.66
CA ILE A 92 -17.21 -25.09 1.49
C ILE A 92 -16.79 -24.37 2.77
N ASN A 93 -17.18 -24.89 3.93
CA ASN A 93 -16.77 -24.35 5.22
C ASN A 93 -15.24 -24.28 5.33
N ASP A 94 -14.54 -25.37 4.98
CA ASP A 94 -13.07 -25.44 4.98
C ASP A 94 -12.46 -24.41 4.01
N LEU A 95 -13.08 -24.19 2.85
CA LEU A 95 -12.62 -23.20 1.88
C LEU A 95 -12.86 -21.76 2.33
N VAL A 96 -13.99 -21.50 2.98
CA VAL A 96 -14.29 -20.19 3.57
C VAL A 96 -13.30 -19.86 4.69
N GLU A 97 -12.96 -20.84 5.53
CA GLU A 97 -11.94 -20.68 6.57
C GLU A 97 -10.57 -20.37 5.98
N GLN A 98 -10.16 -21.11 4.94
CA GLN A 98 -8.90 -20.87 4.22
C GLN A 98 -8.90 -19.49 3.54
N TYR A 99 -10.01 -19.11 2.93
CA TYR A 99 -10.20 -17.82 2.28
C TYR A 99 -10.08 -16.66 3.28
N SER A 100 -10.78 -16.72 4.43
CA SER A 100 -10.67 -15.73 5.49
C SER A 100 -9.23 -15.63 6.04
N SER A 101 -8.59 -16.78 6.29
CA SER A 101 -7.19 -16.83 6.75
C SER A 101 -6.22 -16.20 5.75
N LEU A 102 -6.44 -16.41 4.46
CA LEU A 102 -5.62 -15.85 3.39
C LEU A 102 -5.82 -14.33 3.24
N MET A 103 -7.07 -13.84 3.33
CA MET A 103 -7.34 -12.41 3.32
C MET A 103 -6.68 -11.73 4.52
N LYS A 104 -6.74 -12.33 5.71
CA LYS A 104 -6.03 -11.83 6.91
C LYS A 104 -4.52 -11.71 6.70
N LEU A 105 -3.89 -12.72 6.09
CA LEU A 105 -2.47 -12.66 5.73
C LEU A 105 -2.17 -11.58 4.68
N SER A 106 -3.06 -11.42 3.71
CA SER A 106 -2.95 -10.40 2.66
C SER A 106 -3.01 -8.99 3.23
N ILE A 107 -3.96 -8.72 4.13
CA ILE A 107 -4.08 -7.45 4.88
C ILE A 107 -2.78 -7.17 5.63
N GLY A 108 -2.28 -8.15 6.39
CA GLY A 108 -1.01 -8.01 7.12
C GLY A 108 0.18 -7.68 6.20
N SER A 109 0.29 -8.37 5.06
CA SER A 109 1.33 -8.10 4.05
C SER A 109 1.23 -6.68 3.48
N LEU A 110 0.02 -6.25 3.12
CA LEU A 110 -0.24 -4.93 2.53
C LEU A 110 0.05 -3.80 3.51
N VAL A 111 -0.32 -3.95 4.79
CA VAL A 111 0.01 -2.97 5.84
C VAL A 111 1.52 -2.84 6.01
N ILE A 112 2.25 -3.96 6.06
CA ILE A 112 3.72 -3.93 6.13
C ILE A 112 4.30 -3.21 4.91
N GLN A 113 3.79 -3.48 3.71
CA GLN A 113 4.22 -2.80 2.50
C GLN A 113 3.92 -1.30 2.54
N LYS A 114 2.75 -0.88 3.05
CA LYS A 114 2.39 0.54 3.22
C LYS A 114 3.33 1.25 4.18
N VAL A 115 3.60 0.66 5.34
CA VAL A 115 4.52 1.20 6.34
C VAL A 115 5.93 1.34 5.75
N LEU A 116 6.39 0.31 5.03
CA LEU A 116 7.71 0.36 4.43
C LEU A 116 7.80 1.40 3.31
N LEU A 117 6.74 1.62 2.52
CA LEU A 117 6.64 2.72 1.55
C LEU A 117 6.75 4.08 2.24
N LEU A 118 5.98 4.28 3.33
CA LEU A 118 6.02 5.52 4.10
C LEU A 118 7.43 5.81 4.63
N ILE A 119 8.15 4.78 5.08
CA ILE A 119 9.54 4.91 5.54
C ILE A 119 10.48 5.30 4.38
N VAL A 120 10.42 4.64 3.23
CA VAL A 120 11.36 4.90 2.12
C VAL A 120 11.05 6.17 1.32
N SER A 121 9.80 6.64 1.37
CA SER A 121 9.34 7.88 0.74
C SER A 121 9.48 9.12 1.64
N ASP A 122 9.90 8.92 2.89
CA ASP A 122 10.11 10.00 3.84
C ASP A 122 11.17 11.02 3.38
N THR A 123 11.06 12.24 3.89
CA THR A 123 11.99 13.34 3.60
C THR A 123 13.44 12.99 3.95
N LEU A 124 13.69 12.15 4.95
CA LEU A 124 15.02 11.67 5.30
C LEU A 124 15.71 10.99 4.11
N PHE A 125 15.00 10.14 3.36
CA PHE A 125 15.57 9.47 2.19
C PHE A 125 15.85 10.45 1.04
N LYS A 126 14.97 11.43 0.84
CA LYS A 126 15.16 12.50 -0.16
C LYS A 126 16.43 13.31 0.13
N VAL A 127 16.66 13.67 1.40
CA VAL A 127 17.86 14.39 1.85
C VAL A 127 19.11 13.52 1.72
N LEU A 128 19.07 12.25 2.15
CA LEU A 128 20.21 11.33 2.05
C LEU A 128 20.65 11.08 0.60
N ILE A 129 19.69 10.91 -0.31
CA ILE A 129 19.98 10.76 -1.75
C ILE A 129 20.56 12.05 -2.32
N THR A 130 20.03 13.21 -1.94
CA THR A 130 20.54 14.51 -2.40
C THR A 130 21.97 14.75 -1.92
N LEU A 131 22.26 14.48 -0.64
CA LEU A 131 23.59 14.65 -0.06
C LEU A 131 24.61 13.70 -0.67
N SER A 132 24.25 12.42 -0.82
CA SER A 132 25.12 11.43 -1.46
C SER A 132 25.35 11.73 -2.94
N GLY A 133 24.33 12.24 -3.65
CA GLY A 133 24.44 12.69 -5.04
C GLY A 133 25.36 13.90 -5.19
N LEU A 134 25.23 14.90 -4.32
CA LEU A 134 26.10 16.09 -4.34
C LEU A 134 27.56 15.73 -4.03
N ALA A 135 27.79 14.88 -3.01
CA ALA A 135 29.13 14.40 -2.67
C ALA A 135 29.78 13.67 -3.85
N LEU A 136 29.01 12.83 -4.56
CA LEU A 136 29.46 12.13 -5.75
C LEU A 136 29.78 13.10 -6.90
N LEU A 137 28.91 14.08 -7.18
CA LEU A 137 29.14 15.11 -8.20
C LEU A 137 30.43 15.89 -7.95
N ILE A 138 30.67 16.33 -6.71
CA ILE A 138 31.91 17.05 -6.34
C ILE A 138 33.14 16.17 -6.57
N SER A 139 33.07 14.90 -6.16
CA SER A 139 34.18 13.95 -6.30
C SER A 139 34.52 13.66 -7.77
N ILE A 140 33.51 13.55 -8.65
CA ILE A 140 33.69 13.37 -10.10
C ILE A 140 34.42 14.58 -10.72
N HIS A 141 34.06 15.80 -10.30
CA HIS A 141 34.66 17.04 -10.84
C HIS A 141 36.05 17.35 -10.26
N ARG A 142 36.37 16.86 -9.05
CA ARG A 142 37.69 17.02 -8.41
C ARG A 142 38.69 15.89 -8.73
N GLU A 143 38.30 14.93 -9.56
CA GLU A 143 39.13 13.79 -10.03
C GLU A 143 39.74 12.93 -8.90
N THR A 144 39.10 12.87 -7.73
CA THR A 144 39.54 12.07 -6.58
C THR A 144 39.19 10.58 -6.75
N GLN A 145 40.03 9.85 -7.49
CA GLN A 145 39.78 8.47 -7.93
C GLN A 145 39.33 7.47 -6.84
N GLY A 146 39.92 7.54 -5.64
CA GLY A 146 39.56 6.65 -4.52
C GLY A 146 38.18 6.93 -3.91
N ALA A 147 37.77 8.22 -3.84
CA ALA A 147 36.51 8.63 -3.23
C ALA A 147 35.31 8.40 -4.17
N VAL A 148 35.49 8.53 -5.49
CA VAL A 148 34.41 8.34 -6.47
C VAL A 148 33.80 6.94 -6.37
N ASN A 149 34.60 5.88 -6.25
CA ASN A 149 34.09 4.51 -6.20
C ASN A 149 33.26 4.24 -4.93
N LEU A 150 33.73 4.73 -3.77
CA LEU A 150 32.98 4.59 -2.52
C LEU A 150 31.67 5.38 -2.56
N LEU A 151 31.71 6.65 -2.98
CA LEU A 151 30.55 7.52 -3.04
C LEU A 151 29.52 7.04 -4.08
N MET A 152 29.98 6.52 -5.21
CA MET A 152 29.11 5.90 -6.21
C MET A 152 28.38 4.69 -5.64
N LYS A 153 29.09 3.85 -4.86
CA LYS A 153 28.47 2.69 -4.20
C LYS A 153 27.44 3.13 -3.16
N THR A 154 27.76 4.13 -2.35
CA THR A 154 26.82 4.67 -1.37
C THR A 154 25.59 5.29 -2.03
N PHE A 155 25.77 6.09 -3.10
CA PHE A 155 24.68 6.74 -3.82
C PHE A 155 23.72 5.73 -4.45
N VAL A 156 24.24 4.73 -5.17
CA VAL A 156 23.39 3.71 -5.79
C VAL A 156 22.74 2.82 -4.74
N PHE A 157 23.42 2.52 -3.63
CA PHE A 157 22.78 1.81 -2.52
C PHE A 157 21.60 2.60 -1.94
N MET A 158 21.76 3.91 -1.71
CA MET A 158 20.67 4.78 -1.25
C MET A 158 19.53 4.87 -2.27
N CYS A 159 19.86 5.01 -3.56
CA CYS A 159 18.86 4.96 -4.63
C CYS A 159 18.12 3.63 -4.63
N PHE A 160 18.84 2.50 -4.54
CA PHE A 160 18.22 1.19 -4.48
C PHE A 160 17.28 1.07 -3.28
N LEU A 161 17.70 1.48 -2.08
CA LEU A 161 16.87 1.39 -0.89
C LEU A 161 15.57 2.19 -1.01
N ARG A 162 15.64 3.40 -1.61
CA ARG A 162 14.48 4.26 -1.81
C ARG A 162 13.56 3.79 -2.95
N PHE A 163 14.14 3.44 -4.09
CA PHE A 163 13.36 3.16 -5.30
C PHE A 163 12.93 1.69 -5.39
N ALA A 164 13.60 0.75 -4.73
CA ALA A 164 13.33 -0.68 -4.94
C ALA A 164 11.91 -1.05 -4.54
N LEU A 165 11.49 -0.68 -3.33
CA LEU A 165 10.14 -1.02 -2.86
C LEU A 165 9.07 -0.31 -3.69
N VAL A 166 9.23 1.00 -3.89
CA VAL A 166 8.32 1.82 -4.69
C VAL A 166 8.16 1.23 -6.10
N LEU A 167 9.26 0.83 -6.74
CA LEU A 167 9.20 0.21 -8.06
C LEU A 167 8.53 -1.16 -8.05
N VAL A 168 8.80 -1.99 -7.04
CA VAL A 168 8.16 -3.31 -6.90
C VAL A 168 6.65 -3.18 -6.76
N VAL A 169 6.19 -2.25 -5.93
CA VAL A 169 4.76 -2.00 -5.71
C VAL A 169 4.12 -1.40 -6.96
N ALA A 170 4.75 -0.41 -7.60
CA ALA A 170 4.24 0.18 -8.84
C ALA A 170 4.14 -0.83 -9.98
N LEU A 171 5.15 -1.70 -10.15
CA LEU A 171 5.11 -2.77 -11.16
C LEU A 171 3.99 -3.78 -10.87
N ASN A 172 3.78 -4.09 -9.59
CA ASN A 172 2.68 -4.94 -9.15
C ASN A 172 1.32 -4.31 -9.49
N GLY A 173 1.12 -3.03 -9.17
CA GLY A 173 -0.10 -2.31 -9.53
C GLY A 173 -0.34 -2.20 -11.03
N LEU A 174 0.73 -2.07 -11.83
CA LEU A 174 0.63 -2.08 -13.28
C LEU A 174 0.13 -3.44 -13.81
N VAL A 175 0.66 -4.54 -13.28
CA VAL A 175 0.21 -5.88 -13.66
C VAL A 175 -1.22 -6.14 -13.19
N ASP A 176 -1.57 -5.76 -11.97
CA ASP A 176 -2.92 -5.91 -11.43
C ASP A 176 -3.93 -5.16 -12.29
N ASN A 177 -3.68 -3.88 -12.58
CA ASN A 177 -4.56 -3.03 -13.37
C ASN A 177 -4.76 -3.53 -14.81
N HIS A 178 -3.71 -4.09 -15.43
CA HIS A 178 -3.79 -4.51 -16.84
C HIS A 178 -4.29 -5.94 -17.05
N PHE A 179 -4.03 -6.86 -16.10
CA PHE A 179 -4.29 -8.29 -16.29
C PHE A 179 -5.29 -8.89 -15.29
N LEU A 180 -5.40 -8.35 -14.07
CA LEU A 180 -6.15 -8.99 -12.97
C LEU A 180 -7.38 -8.20 -12.51
N PHE A 181 -7.46 -6.90 -12.82
CA PHE A 181 -8.47 -5.99 -12.28
C PHE A 181 -9.90 -6.44 -12.55
N ASP A 182 -10.23 -6.70 -13.81
CA ASP A 182 -11.58 -7.08 -14.22
C ASP A 182 -12.01 -8.40 -13.58
N GLN A 183 -11.14 -9.41 -13.63
CA GLN A 183 -11.41 -10.73 -13.07
C GLN A 183 -11.57 -10.67 -11.55
N THR A 184 -10.68 -9.94 -10.86
CA THR A 184 -10.72 -9.81 -9.40
C THR A 184 -12.00 -9.09 -8.97
N ARG A 185 -12.39 -8.00 -9.63
CA ARG A 185 -13.64 -7.29 -9.30
C ARG A 185 -14.88 -8.13 -9.55
N GLN A 186 -14.94 -8.85 -10.67
CA GLN A 186 -16.09 -9.68 -11.02
C GLN A 186 -16.25 -10.84 -10.02
N ASP A 187 -15.17 -11.53 -9.71
CA ASP A 187 -15.19 -12.65 -8.77
C ASP A 187 -15.49 -12.15 -7.33
N MET A 188 -14.94 -11.00 -6.91
CA MET A 188 -15.28 -10.35 -5.62
C MET A 188 -16.75 -9.99 -5.52
N ALA A 189 -17.29 -9.29 -6.53
CA ALA A 189 -18.70 -8.87 -6.52
C ALA A 189 -19.66 -10.07 -6.48
N SER A 190 -19.26 -11.18 -7.11
CA SER A 190 -20.02 -12.43 -7.05
C SER A 190 -20.03 -12.99 -5.63
N LEU A 191 -18.89 -13.00 -4.93
CA LEU A 191 -18.79 -13.46 -3.54
C LEU A 191 -19.48 -12.54 -2.54
N GLU A 192 -19.42 -11.22 -2.74
CA GLU A 192 -20.08 -10.22 -1.89
C GLU A 192 -21.60 -10.32 -1.94
N ALA A 193 -22.17 -10.77 -3.06
CA ALA A 193 -23.61 -10.97 -3.21
C ALA A 193 -24.12 -12.29 -2.58
N LEU A 194 -23.24 -13.29 -2.41
CA LEU A 194 -23.64 -14.62 -1.92
C LEU A 194 -24.26 -14.61 -0.53
N PRO A 195 -23.72 -13.91 0.50
CA PRO A 195 -24.35 -13.89 1.82
C PRO A 195 -25.80 -13.40 1.76
N VAL A 196 -26.06 -12.31 1.03
CA VAL A 196 -27.38 -11.69 0.90
C VAL A 196 -28.35 -12.59 0.15
N GLU A 197 -27.88 -13.27 -0.90
CA GLU A 197 -28.70 -14.20 -1.66
C GLU A 197 -29.09 -15.42 -0.81
N VAL A 198 -28.16 -15.95 -0.01
CA VAL A 198 -28.41 -17.07 0.91
C VAL A 198 -29.35 -16.66 2.05
N GLU A 199 -29.18 -15.46 2.61
CA GLU A 199 -30.05 -14.91 3.65
C GLU A 199 -31.49 -14.71 3.14
N SER A 200 -31.65 -14.23 1.90
CA SER A 200 -32.96 -14.00 1.28
C SER A 200 -33.78 -15.29 1.11
N MET A 201 -33.12 -16.46 1.10
CA MET A 201 -33.76 -17.78 1.01
C MET A 201 -34.36 -18.29 2.34
N LYS A 202 -34.21 -17.54 3.45
CA LYS A 202 -34.80 -17.77 4.78
C LYS A 202 -34.80 -19.22 5.26
N LEU A 203 -33.74 -19.57 5.98
CA LEU A 203 -33.82 -20.50 7.11
C LEU A 203 -33.99 -19.63 8.37
N GLU A 204 -35.11 -19.75 9.06
CA GLU A 204 -35.31 -19.16 10.39
C GLU A 204 -34.29 -19.78 11.36
N GLY A 205 -33.39 -18.96 11.90
CA GLY A 205 -32.37 -19.43 12.85
C GLY A 205 -31.05 -18.67 12.87
N LEU A 206 -30.96 -17.45 12.32
CA LEU A 206 -29.77 -16.61 12.48
C LEU A 206 -29.68 -16.14 13.93
N SER A 207 -28.69 -16.58 14.69
CA SER A 207 -28.34 -15.92 15.95
C SER A 207 -27.64 -14.61 15.62
N SER A 208 -28.33 -13.49 15.84
CA SER A 208 -27.83 -12.13 15.60
C SER A 208 -26.46 -11.84 16.23
N GLU A 209 -26.09 -12.57 17.31
CA GLU A 209 -24.84 -12.35 18.05
C GLU A 209 -23.55 -12.55 17.24
N GLU A 210 -23.48 -13.52 16.33
CA GLU A 210 -22.22 -13.80 15.60
C GLU A 210 -22.01 -12.89 14.38
N ILE A 211 -23.12 -12.49 13.73
CA ILE A 211 -23.12 -11.48 12.66
C ILE A 211 -22.81 -10.11 13.24
N GLU A 212 -23.41 -9.76 14.40
CA GLU A 212 -23.09 -8.55 15.13
C GLU A 212 -21.63 -8.54 15.61
N ALA A 213 -21.09 -9.66 16.11
CA ALA A 213 -19.70 -9.70 16.58
C ALA A 213 -18.67 -9.50 15.45
N ALA A 214 -18.91 -10.09 14.27
CA ALA A 214 -18.02 -9.93 13.12
C ALA A 214 -18.14 -8.53 12.48
N ALA A 215 -19.37 -8.00 12.41
CA ALA A 215 -19.59 -6.61 12.01
C ALA A 215 -18.93 -5.65 13.01
N GLN A 216 -19.04 -5.92 14.32
CA GLN A 216 -18.43 -5.13 15.39
C GLN A 216 -16.89 -5.15 15.34
N GLU A 217 -16.26 -6.28 14.99
CA GLU A 217 -14.79 -6.34 14.86
C GLU A 217 -14.31 -5.53 13.64
N ALA A 218 -15.01 -5.64 12.50
CA ALA A 218 -14.70 -4.85 11.32
C ALA A 218 -14.96 -3.34 11.53
N THR A 219 -16.05 -2.98 12.21
CA THR A 219 -16.32 -1.59 12.59
C THR A 219 -15.30 -1.10 13.61
N ALA A 220 -14.88 -1.91 14.59
CA ALA A 220 -13.89 -1.50 15.58
C ALA A 220 -12.53 -1.18 14.94
N MET A 221 -12.11 -1.93 13.91
CA MET A 221 -10.90 -1.62 13.15
C MET A 221 -11.02 -0.33 12.33
N LEU A 222 -12.20 -0.05 11.78
CA LEU A 222 -12.46 1.22 11.11
C LEU A 222 -12.56 2.39 12.09
N ASP A 223 -13.14 2.16 13.27
CA ASP A 223 -13.25 3.14 14.33
C ASP A 223 -11.85 3.52 14.86
N GLU A 224 -10.96 2.54 15.07
CA GLU A 224 -9.56 2.80 15.45
C GLU A 224 -8.85 3.64 14.38
N ARG A 225 -9.05 3.34 13.10
CA ARG A 225 -8.46 4.10 11.99
C ARG A 225 -9.05 5.51 11.88
N SER A 226 -10.36 5.66 12.09
CA SER A 226 -11.04 6.96 12.10
C SER A 226 -10.55 7.85 13.24
N ALA A 227 -10.40 7.29 14.44
CA ALA A 227 -9.88 7.99 15.60
C ALA A 227 -8.43 8.43 15.41
N ALA A 228 -7.59 7.60 14.77
CA ALA A 228 -6.22 7.98 14.43
C ALA A 228 -6.17 9.14 13.42
N LEU A 229 -7.06 9.15 12.41
CA LEU A 229 -7.18 10.27 11.48
C LEU A 229 -7.70 11.54 12.14
N ASP A 230 -8.67 11.45 13.05
CA ASP A 230 -9.20 12.60 13.77
C ASP A 230 -8.14 13.25 14.66
N VAL A 231 -7.30 12.46 15.32
CA VAL A 231 -6.15 12.97 16.09
C VAL A 231 -5.15 13.67 15.17
N ALA A 232 -4.77 13.04 14.05
CA ALA A 232 -3.85 13.64 13.09
C ALA A 232 -4.40 14.94 12.47
N ARG A 233 -5.72 14.98 12.23
CA ARG A 233 -6.42 16.17 11.76
C ARG A 233 -6.41 17.27 12.81
N ALA A 234 -6.76 16.97 14.06
CA ALA A 234 -6.77 17.95 15.15
C ALA A 234 -5.37 18.53 15.40
N GLU A 235 -4.33 17.71 15.30
CA GLU A 235 -2.94 18.15 15.36
C GLU A 235 -2.59 19.09 14.21
N ALA A 236 -2.95 18.72 12.97
CA ALA A 236 -2.74 19.57 11.79
C ALA A 236 -3.53 20.89 11.86
N GLU A 237 -4.78 20.89 12.35
CA GLU A 237 -5.58 22.11 12.57
C GLU A 237 -4.92 23.03 13.61
N THR A 238 -4.36 22.44 14.68
CA THR A 238 -3.64 23.18 15.73
C THR A 238 -2.37 23.84 15.16
N SER A 239 -1.56 23.07 14.44
CA SER A 239 -0.37 23.59 13.77
C SER A 239 -0.71 24.66 12.72
N LEU A 240 -1.81 24.51 11.97
CA LEU A 240 -2.25 25.52 11.01
C LEU A 240 -2.66 26.82 11.73
N SER A 241 -3.35 26.71 12.86
CA SER A 241 -3.71 27.88 13.69
C SER A 241 -2.46 28.61 14.21
N GLU A 242 -1.44 27.88 14.63
CA GLU A 242 -0.17 28.46 15.10
C GLU A 242 0.60 29.14 13.98
N VAL A 243 0.70 28.49 12.81
CA VAL A 243 1.31 29.08 11.61
C VAL A 243 0.55 30.33 11.16
N ASN A 244 -0.79 30.32 11.21
CA ASN A 244 -1.58 31.51 10.87
C ASN A 244 -1.31 32.69 11.81
N LYS A 245 -1.18 32.44 13.11
CA LYS A 245 -0.85 33.48 14.08
C LYS A 245 0.54 34.06 13.83
N THR A 246 1.54 33.19 13.66
CA THR A 246 2.92 33.61 13.42
C THR A 246 3.11 34.29 12.05
N LEU A 247 2.34 33.88 11.04
CA LEU A 247 2.30 34.53 9.74
C LEU A 247 1.70 35.93 9.85
N ALA A 248 0.60 36.11 10.58
CA ALA A 248 0.00 37.43 10.80
C ALA A 248 0.97 38.39 11.51
N GLU A 249 1.66 37.91 12.55
CA GLU A 249 2.70 38.69 13.25
C GLU A 249 3.89 39.03 12.32
N ALA A 250 4.31 38.10 11.46
CA ALA A 250 5.38 38.32 10.50
C ALA A 250 4.99 39.31 9.39
N GLU A 251 3.74 39.25 8.91
CA GLU A 251 3.20 40.18 7.92
C GLU A 251 3.03 41.59 8.50
N GLU A 252 2.59 41.72 9.75
CA GLU A 252 2.53 43.01 10.45
C GLU A 252 3.93 43.62 10.62
N ASN A 253 4.92 42.83 11.03
CA ASN A 253 6.31 43.27 11.13
C ASN A 253 6.90 43.67 9.77
N LEU A 254 6.56 42.96 8.70
CA LEU A 254 6.97 43.35 7.35
C LEU A 254 6.29 44.67 6.93
N ALA A 255 5.01 44.84 7.23
CA ALA A 255 4.26 46.05 6.89
C ALA A 255 4.77 47.30 7.63
N THR A 256 5.21 47.17 8.89
CA THR A 256 5.83 48.28 9.63
C THR A 256 7.17 48.67 9.03
N LEU A 257 8.02 47.70 8.70
CA LEU A 257 9.29 47.93 7.99
C LEU A 257 9.07 48.57 6.61
N GLU A 258 8.04 48.15 5.88
CA GLU A 258 7.69 48.75 4.58
C GLU A 258 7.11 50.16 4.70
N ALA A 259 6.43 50.47 5.81
CA ALA A 259 5.87 51.80 6.10
C ALA A 259 6.94 52.86 6.37
N GLU A 260 8.10 52.46 6.89
CA GLU A 260 9.26 53.35 7.15
C GLU A 260 10.06 53.68 5.88
N LEU A 261 9.86 52.93 4.78
CA LEU A 261 10.55 53.14 3.51
C LEU A 261 9.92 54.24 2.64
N THR A 262 10.75 55.12 2.07
CA THR A 262 10.30 56.11 1.07
C THR A 262 9.91 55.45 -0.27
N GLN A 263 9.00 56.08 -1.03
CA GLN A 263 8.50 55.55 -2.33
C GLN A 263 9.60 55.15 -3.32
N ILE A 264 10.75 55.83 -3.30
CA ILE A 264 11.90 55.55 -4.19
C ILE A 264 12.71 54.33 -3.69
N GLN A 265 12.79 54.11 -2.37
CA GLN A 265 13.47 52.95 -1.78
C GLN A 265 12.68 51.65 -1.99
N ARG A 266 11.34 51.72 -2.01
CA ARG A 266 10.47 50.57 -2.29
C ARG A 266 10.69 49.94 -3.68
N LEU A 267 11.09 50.74 -4.67
CA LEU A 267 11.34 50.30 -6.04
C LEU A 267 12.78 49.83 -6.30
N ASN A 268 13.71 50.01 -5.35
CA ASN A 268 15.10 49.61 -5.52
C ASN A 268 15.37 48.25 -4.84
N PRO A 269 15.46 47.14 -5.60
CA PRO A 269 15.71 45.81 -5.03
C PRO A 269 17.10 45.68 -4.38
N PHE A 270 18.03 46.61 -4.64
CA PHE A 270 19.40 46.59 -4.11
C PHE A 270 19.61 47.52 -2.89
N ALA A 271 18.58 48.26 -2.46
CA ALA A 271 18.64 49.13 -1.29
C ALA A 271 18.01 48.48 -0.03
N ARG A 272 17.65 47.19 -0.09
CA ARG A 272 17.00 46.48 1.02
C ARG A 272 18.01 46.20 2.13
N GLU A 273 17.73 46.70 3.32
CA GLU A 273 18.49 46.37 4.53
C GLU A 273 18.35 44.87 4.87
N GLU A 274 19.35 44.32 5.55
CA GLU A 274 19.43 42.90 5.94
C GLU A 274 18.17 42.43 6.69
N GLN A 275 17.62 43.31 7.55
CA GLN A 275 16.42 43.05 8.35
C GLN A 275 15.14 42.93 7.51
N HIS A 276 14.99 43.75 6.47
CA HIS A 276 13.83 43.68 5.56
C HIS A 276 13.84 42.42 4.71
N THR A 277 15.03 42.01 4.24
CA THR A 277 15.19 40.76 3.47
C THR A 277 14.89 39.54 4.34
N ALA A 278 15.37 39.52 5.59
CA ALA A 278 15.06 38.47 6.55
C ALA A 278 13.55 38.40 6.90
N ALA A 279 12.87 39.55 7.00
CA ALA A 279 11.43 39.60 7.23
C ALA A 279 10.63 39.05 6.03
N LEU A 280 11.02 39.39 4.80
CA LEU A 280 10.43 38.84 3.57
C LEU A 280 10.59 37.32 3.49
N ASP A 281 11.80 36.81 3.75
CA ASP A 281 12.07 35.37 3.74
C ASP A 281 11.25 34.64 4.81
N ARG A 282 11.10 35.24 5.99
CA ARG A 282 10.28 34.68 7.07
C ARG A 282 8.81 34.57 6.67
N VAL A 283 8.22 35.61 6.07
CA VAL A 283 6.84 35.58 5.56
C VAL A 283 6.69 34.54 4.44
N SER A 284 7.65 34.47 3.51
CA SER A 284 7.63 33.50 2.41
C SER A 284 7.65 32.05 2.90
N ASN A 285 8.48 31.75 3.89
CA ASN A 285 8.58 30.41 4.49
C ASN A 285 7.28 30.03 5.20
N LEU A 286 6.74 30.93 6.05
CA LEU A 286 5.48 30.70 6.76
C LEU A 286 4.29 30.52 5.81
N ARG A 287 4.25 31.26 4.69
CA ARG A 287 3.22 31.05 3.64
C ARG A 287 3.33 29.70 2.95
N THR A 288 4.55 29.19 2.79
CA THR A 288 4.77 27.86 2.20
C THR A 288 4.32 26.77 3.17
N GLU A 289 4.70 26.90 4.44
CA GLU A 289 4.28 26.00 5.52
C GLU A 289 2.75 25.97 5.69
N HIS A 290 2.10 27.13 5.68
CA HIS A 290 0.62 27.22 5.68
C HIS A 290 -0.01 26.47 4.50
N ARG A 291 0.55 26.62 3.30
CA ARG A 291 0.04 25.96 2.08
C ARG A 291 0.17 24.44 2.18
N ASP A 292 1.30 23.95 2.67
CA ASP A 292 1.56 22.52 2.78
C ASP A 292 0.68 21.88 3.86
N LEU A 293 0.52 22.54 5.03
CA LEU A 293 -0.44 22.09 6.04
C LEU A 293 -1.88 22.10 5.55
N SER A 294 -2.28 23.11 4.78
CA SER A 294 -3.63 23.17 4.20
C SER A 294 -3.90 22.00 3.25
N ARG A 295 -2.88 21.56 2.49
CA ARG A 295 -3.00 20.36 1.63
C ARG A 295 -3.15 19.10 2.46
N VAL A 296 -2.34 18.94 3.51
CA VAL A 296 -2.43 17.80 4.43
C VAL A 296 -3.81 17.72 5.06
N LEU A 297 -4.38 18.85 5.49
CA LEU A 297 -5.73 18.89 6.03
C LEU A 297 -6.79 18.46 5.00
N THR A 298 -6.64 18.90 3.74
CA THR A 298 -7.56 18.52 2.66
C THR A 298 -7.50 17.02 2.38
N THR A 299 -6.31 16.41 2.39
CA THR A 299 -6.16 14.97 2.20
C THR A 299 -6.72 14.18 3.37
N LEU A 300 -6.47 14.63 4.60
CA LEU A 300 -7.02 13.98 5.81
C LEU A 300 -8.55 14.06 5.85
N GLN A 301 -9.14 15.18 5.39
CA GLN A 301 -10.59 15.32 5.25
C GLN A 301 -11.17 14.35 4.22
N ALA A 302 -10.54 14.23 3.05
CA ALA A 302 -10.98 13.27 2.02
C ALA A 302 -10.88 11.81 2.51
N ASP A 303 -9.82 11.46 3.24
CA ASP A 303 -9.65 10.13 3.83
C ASP A 303 -10.70 9.84 4.91
N SER A 304 -11.03 10.84 5.75
CA SER A 304 -12.10 10.74 6.75
C SER A 304 -13.47 10.51 6.11
N GLU A 305 -13.81 11.26 5.05
CA GLU A 305 -15.07 11.08 4.31
C GLU A 305 -15.17 9.70 3.67
N LYS A 306 -14.06 9.18 3.14
CA LYS A 306 -14.00 7.84 2.55
C LYS A 306 -14.23 6.76 3.60
N ILE A 307 -13.58 6.86 4.77
CA ILE A 307 -13.77 5.93 5.87
C ILE A 307 -15.21 5.98 6.41
N GLU A 308 -15.80 7.17 6.55
CA GLU A 308 -17.19 7.29 7.02
C GLU A 308 -18.17 6.66 6.02
N LYS A 309 -17.93 6.82 4.72
CA LYS A 309 -18.73 6.15 3.68
C LYS A 309 -18.61 4.62 3.74
N GLU A 310 -17.41 4.11 4.02
CA GLU A 310 -17.16 2.68 4.20
C GLU A 310 -17.78 2.14 5.51
N ARG A 311 -17.74 2.92 6.59
CA ARG A 311 -18.41 2.61 7.86
C ARG A 311 -19.92 2.54 7.70
N LEU A 312 -20.52 3.48 6.98
CA LEU A 312 -21.95 3.47 6.66
C LEU A 312 -22.33 2.23 5.84
N ALA A 313 -21.52 1.85 4.84
CA ALA A 313 -21.76 0.65 4.05
C ALA A 313 -21.69 -0.64 4.89
N LEU A 314 -20.77 -0.71 5.86
CA LEU A 314 -20.64 -1.86 6.78
C LEU A 314 -21.74 -1.89 7.85
N ALA A 315 -22.15 -0.73 8.37
CA ALA A 315 -23.26 -0.64 9.31
C ALA A 315 -24.59 -1.02 8.64
N GLU A 316 -24.79 -0.61 7.38
CA GLU A 316 -25.95 -1.00 6.57
C GLU A 316 -25.93 -2.49 6.22
N ALA A 317 -24.76 -3.09 6.03
CA ALA A 317 -24.59 -4.53 5.85
C ALA A 317 -24.80 -5.35 7.14
N GLY A 318 -24.57 -4.75 8.32
CA GLY A 318 -24.61 -5.44 9.62
C GLY A 318 -25.91 -5.31 10.41
N MET A 319 -26.73 -4.27 10.20
CA MET A 319 -27.82 -3.94 11.14
C MET A 319 -29.18 -4.60 10.89
N GLY A 320 -29.39 -5.43 9.86
CA GLY A 320 -30.68 -6.12 9.67
C GLY A 320 -31.92 -5.20 9.56
N GLU A 321 -31.76 -3.88 9.54
CA GLU A 321 -32.84 -2.94 9.33
C GLU A 321 -33.10 -2.80 7.83
N ARG A 322 -33.99 -3.68 7.39
CA ARG A 322 -34.84 -3.49 6.22
C ARG A 322 -35.47 -2.09 6.28
N THR A 323 -34.93 -1.09 5.60
CA THR A 323 -35.66 0.00 4.90
C THR A 323 -34.73 1.16 4.55
N GLY A 324 -34.71 1.55 3.27
CA GLY A 324 -34.26 2.90 2.89
C GLY A 324 -33.66 3.00 1.50
N LEU A 325 -32.58 2.28 1.22
CA LEU A 325 -31.83 2.46 -0.02
C LEU A 325 -32.25 1.50 -1.14
N TRP A 326 -32.70 0.29 -0.80
CA TRP A 326 -33.18 -0.70 -1.79
C TRP A 326 -34.48 -0.32 -2.52
N ASP A 327 -35.32 0.54 -1.93
CA ASP A 327 -36.55 1.03 -2.59
C ASP A 327 -36.26 2.03 -3.73
N SER A 328 -35.07 2.63 -3.74
CA SER A 328 -34.63 3.50 -4.84
C SER A 328 -34.06 2.72 -6.03
N ILE A 329 -33.68 1.45 -5.81
CA ILE A 329 -33.11 0.54 -6.81
C ILE A 329 -34.17 -0.46 -7.32
N SER A 330 -35.20 -0.75 -6.54
CA SER A 330 -36.30 -1.67 -6.88
C SER A 330 -37.25 -1.15 -7.97
N GLY A 331 -37.22 0.16 -8.29
CA GLY A 331 -38.04 0.76 -9.35
C GLY A 331 -37.80 0.21 -10.76
N GLY A 332 -36.74 -0.58 -10.97
CA GLY A 332 -36.38 -1.17 -12.27
C GLY A 332 -36.64 -2.67 -12.43
N VAL A 333 -37.06 -3.41 -11.39
CA VAL A 333 -37.03 -4.89 -11.41
C VAL A 333 -38.34 -5.50 -10.88
N SER A 334 -39.46 -5.18 -11.52
CA SER A 334 -40.79 -5.72 -11.18
C SER A 334 -41.03 -7.17 -11.64
N GLY A 335 -40.00 -7.89 -12.10
CA GLY A 335 -40.11 -9.25 -12.65
C GLY A 335 -39.79 -10.40 -11.68
N ILE A 336 -39.27 -10.12 -10.47
CA ILE A 336 -38.76 -11.15 -9.55
C ILE A 336 -39.86 -11.72 -8.62
N GLY A 337 -41.02 -11.05 -8.54
CA GLY A 337 -42.11 -11.41 -7.63
C GLY A 337 -42.80 -12.76 -7.92
N SER A 338 -42.63 -13.34 -9.10
CA SER A 338 -43.26 -14.63 -9.45
C SER A 338 -42.44 -15.87 -9.04
N SER A 339 -41.18 -15.71 -8.65
CA SER A 339 -40.30 -16.81 -8.20
C SER A 339 -40.42 -17.09 -6.69
N LEU A 340 -41.14 -16.23 -5.95
CA LEU A 340 -41.29 -16.29 -4.49
C LEU A 340 -42.34 -17.30 -3.99
N ALA A 341 -43.06 -18.01 -4.87
CA ALA A 341 -44.23 -18.82 -4.49
C ALA A 341 -44.00 -20.34 -4.47
N LYS A 342 -42.75 -20.83 -4.50
CA LYS A 342 -42.44 -22.27 -4.46
C LYS A 342 -41.49 -22.62 -3.31
N TYR A 343 -42.02 -22.55 -2.08
CA TYR A 343 -41.33 -23.02 -0.88
C TYR A 343 -41.88 -24.40 -0.46
N GLY A 344 -40.97 -25.38 -0.33
CA GLY A 344 -41.25 -26.74 0.15
C GLY A 344 -40.80 -27.91 -0.73
N ASN A 345 -39.91 -27.72 -1.72
CA ASN A 345 -39.42 -28.80 -2.57
C ASN A 345 -37.95 -29.18 -2.29
N PRO A 346 -37.59 -30.48 -2.28
CA PRO A 346 -36.20 -30.95 -2.17
C PRO A 346 -35.29 -30.51 -3.34
N ALA A 347 -35.84 -29.87 -4.39
CA ALA A 347 -35.10 -29.31 -5.51
C ALA A 347 -34.32 -28.01 -5.16
N THR A 348 -34.75 -27.26 -4.13
CA THR A 348 -34.07 -26.03 -3.71
C THR A 348 -32.67 -26.29 -3.13
N TYR A 349 -32.45 -27.50 -2.58
CA TYR A 349 -31.15 -27.91 -2.02
C TYR A 349 -30.15 -28.34 -3.10
N MET A 350 -30.61 -28.91 -4.22
CA MET A 350 -29.76 -29.18 -5.38
C MET A 350 -29.30 -27.87 -6.05
N ASP A 351 -30.17 -26.86 -6.11
CA ASP A 351 -29.80 -25.52 -6.62
C ASP A 351 -28.79 -24.82 -5.71
N MET A 352 -28.85 -25.03 -4.39
CA MET A 352 -27.80 -24.57 -3.46
C MET A 352 -26.47 -25.26 -3.71
N GLN A 353 -26.44 -26.57 -3.96
CA GLN A 353 -25.20 -27.29 -4.26
C GLN A 353 -24.50 -26.72 -5.50
N VAL A 354 -25.25 -26.42 -6.56
CA VAL A 354 -24.71 -25.81 -7.79
C VAL A 354 -24.16 -24.40 -7.52
N ARG A 355 -24.86 -23.61 -6.70
CA ARG A 355 -24.41 -22.25 -6.32
C ARG A 355 -23.18 -22.26 -5.41
N PHE A 356 -23.11 -23.21 -4.49
CA PHE A 356 -21.94 -23.36 -3.64
C PHE A 356 -20.73 -23.89 -4.39
N GLU A 357 -20.92 -24.81 -5.34
CA GLU A 357 -19.82 -25.26 -6.19
C GLU A 357 -19.27 -24.14 -7.07
N ALA A 358 -20.13 -23.25 -7.57
CA ALA A 358 -19.71 -22.02 -8.23
C ALA A 358 -18.98 -21.03 -7.28
N ALA A 359 -19.42 -20.96 -6.02
CA ALA A 359 -18.77 -20.14 -5.00
C ALA A 359 -17.37 -20.66 -4.64
N ILE A 360 -17.20 -21.98 -4.55
CA ILE A 360 -15.89 -22.64 -4.35
C ILE A 360 -14.91 -22.20 -5.43
N ASP A 361 -15.29 -22.37 -6.70
CA ASP A 361 -14.46 -22.03 -7.84
C ASP A 361 -14.09 -20.54 -7.86
N THR A 362 -15.06 -19.68 -7.51
CA THR A 362 -14.85 -18.23 -7.40
C THR A 362 -13.93 -17.86 -6.23
N MET A 363 -14.09 -18.47 -5.05
CA MET A 363 -13.19 -18.29 -3.90
C MET A 363 -11.78 -18.72 -4.23
N VAL A 364 -11.59 -19.88 -4.86
CA VAL A 364 -10.27 -20.38 -5.26
C VAL A 364 -9.63 -19.43 -6.27
N ARG A 365 -10.37 -18.94 -7.27
CA ARG A 365 -9.88 -17.91 -8.20
C ARG A 365 -9.43 -16.66 -7.46
N VAL A 366 -10.29 -16.11 -6.62
CA VAL A 366 -10.00 -14.93 -5.79
C VAL A 366 -8.76 -15.13 -4.94
N MET A 367 -8.68 -16.25 -4.22
CA MET A 367 -7.53 -16.59 -3.38
C MET A 367 -6.26 -16.62 -4.21
N SER A 368 -6.31 -17.27 -5.37
CA SER A 368 -5.18 -17.36 -6.30
C SER A 368 -4.75 -15.99 -6.81
N LEU A 369 -5.69 -15.13 -7.20
CA LEU A 369 -5.44 -13.75 -7.63
C LEU A 369 -4.82 -12.92 -6.51
N PHE A 370 -5.35 -13.03 -5.30
CA PHE A 370 -4.81 -12.33 -4.14
C PHE A 370 -3.40 -12.80 -3.79
N VAL A 371 -3.14 -14.11 -3.69
CA VAL A 371 -1.78 -14.63 -3.47
C VAL A 371 -0.83 -14.16 -4.56
N LEU A 372 -1.30 -14.16 -5.82
CA LEU A 372 -0.51 -13.70 -6.94
C LEU A 372 -0.10 -12.25 -6.75
N ARG A 373 -1.04 -11.34 -6.49
CA ARG A 373 -0.73 -9.91 -6.38
C ARG A 373 -0.15 -9.48 -5.04
N THR A 374 -0.45 -10.13 -3.92
CA THR A 374 0.04 -9.69 -2.59
C THR A 374 1.34 -10.35 -2.16
N LEU A 375 1.70 -11.49 -2.78
CA LEU A 375 2.81 -12.33 -2.36
C LEU A 375 3.73 -12.69 -3.53
N ILE A 376 3.22 -13.32 -4.59
CA ILE A 376 4.06 -13.86 -5.67
C ILE A 376 4.68 -12.74 -6.51
N LEU A 377 3.87 -11.80 -7.02
CA LEU A 377 4.33 -10.73 -7.90
C LEU A 377 5.30 -9.78 -7.19
N PRO A 378 5.03 -9.27 -5.97
CA PRO A 378 6.00 -8.45 -5.25
C PRO A 378 7.34 -9.17 -5.02
N LEU A 379 7.32 -10.45 -4.63
CA LEU A 379 8.54 -11.22 -4.42
C LEU A 379 9.28 -11.47 -5.74
N LEU A 380 8.56 -11.75 -6.82
CA LEU A 380 9.14 -11.93 -8.16
C LEU A 380 9.80 -10.65 -8.64
N PHE A 381 9.11 -9.51 -8.56
CA PHE A 381 9.67 -8.22 -8.97
C PHE A 381 10.85 -7.83 -8.09
N PHE A 382 10.76 -8.04 -6.78
CA PHE A 382 11.89 -7.79 -5.88
C PHE A 382 13.08 -8.68 -6.21
N PHE A 383 12.86 -9.97 -6.51
CA PHE A 383 13.92 -10.88 -6.96
C PHE A 383 14.53 -10.44 -8.29
N MET A 384 13.72 -10.03 -9.27
CA MET A 384 14.21 -9.51 -10.55
C MET A 384 15.03 -8.24 -10.35
N LEU A 385 14.59 -7.34 -9.48
CA LEU A 385 15.27 -6.09 -9.14
C LEU A 385 16.61 -6.38 -8.45
N LEU A 386 16.64 -7.32 -7.49
CA LEU A 386 17.87 -7.79 -6.85
C LEU A 386 18.84 -8.44 -7.85
N LYS A 387 18.33 -9.24 -8.79
CA LYS A 387 19.14 -9.86 -9.83
C LYS A 387 19.71 -8.82 -10.79
N GLY A 388 18.91 -7.83 -11.20
CA GLY A 388 19.36 -6.70 -12.01
C GLY A 388 20.41 -5.86 -11.28
N PHE A 389 20.16 -5.54 -10.01
CA PHE A 389 21.12 -4.84 -9.15
C PHE A 389 22.43 -5.62 -9.04
N ARG A 390 22.39 -6.94 -8.80
CA ARG A 390 23.60 -7.77 -8.73
C ARG A 390 24.33 -7.85 -10.07
N LEU A 391 23.62 -7.92 -11.19
CA LEU A 391 24.20 -7.92 -12.54
C LEU A 391 24.98 -6.62 -12.80
N ILE A 392 24.44 -5.49 -12.34
CA ILE A 392 25.08 -4.18 -12.42
C ILE A 392 26.25 -4.07 -11.42
N TRP A 393 26.15 -4.73 -10.26
CA TRP A 393 27.07 -4.53 -9.14
C TRP A 393 28.28 -5.48 -9.09
N GLY A 394 28.20 -6.70 -9.64
CA GLY A 394 29.32 -7.63 -9.70
C GLY A 394 29.97 -8.00 -8.35
N ILE A 395 29.27 -7.85 -7.22
CA ILE A 395 29.76 -8.27 -5.89
C ILE A 395 28.98 -9.51 -5.44
N ASP A 396 29.69 -10.63 -5.38
CA ASP A 396 29.25 -11.85 -4.72
C ASP A 396 29.18 -11.59 -3.20
N ALA A 397 27.98 -11.32 -2.68
CA ALA A 397 27.71 -11.25 -1.24
C ALA A 397 28.13 -12.52 -0.47
N ARG A 398 28.34 -13.64 -1.19
CA ARG A 398 28.84 -14.91 -0.67
C ARG A 398 30.33 -14.87 -0.33
N GLU A 399 31.11 -14.00 -0.97
CA GLU A 399 32.55 -13.89 -0.76
C GLU A 399 32.86 -13.22 0.59
N LEU A 400 32.06 -12.22 0.99
CA LEU A 400 32.18 -11.52 2.28
C LEU A 400 31.86 -12.41 3.49
N LEU A 401 30.92 -13.35 3.36
CA LEU A 401 30.62 -14.35 4.41
C LEU A 401 31.69 -15.44 4.51
N SER A 402 32.46 -15.70 3.45
CA SER A 402 33.50 -16.73 3.43
C SER A 402 34.88 -16.25 3.90
N LYS A 403 35.12 -14.93 3.90
CA LYS A 403 36.42 -14.33 4.26
C LYS A 403 36.69 -14.28 5.76
N GLY A 404 35.65 -14.33 6.60
CA GLY A 404 35.80 -14.36 8.07
C GLY A 404 36.29 -15.69 8.65
N LYS A 405 36.42 -16.76 7.83
CA LYS A 405 36.76 -18.11 8.31
C LYS A 405 38.17 -18.58 7.94
N ARG A 406 38.93 -17.83 7.12
CA ARG A 406 40.26 -18.26 6.62
C ARG A 406 41.46 -17.62 7.32
N ASP A 407 41.25 -16.71 8.26
CA ASP A 407 42.35 -15.94 8.87
C ASP A 407 42.88 -16.55 10.19
N LYS A 408 42.59 -17.83 10.46
CA LYS A 408 43.02 -18.51 11.71
C LYS A 408 43.90 -19.75 11.52
N THR A 409 44.27 -20.12 10.32
CA THR A 409 45.10 -21.32 10.10
C THR A 409 46.05 -21.12 8.92
N THR A 410 47.29 -20.72 9.20
CA THR A 410 48.57 -21.43 8.92
C THR A 410 49.76 -20.47 8.72
N GLU A 411 50.61 -20.44 9.75
CA GLU A 411 52.09 -20.31 9.88
C GLU A 411 53.06 -19.90 8.73
N PRO A 412 54.29 -19.44 9.08
CA PRO A 412 55.11 -18.53 8.27
C PRO A 412 56.14 -19.19 7.33
N SER A 413 56.56 -18.38 6.33
CA SER A 413 57.55 -18.60 5.25
C SER A 413 58.89 -19.28 5.62
N PRO A 414 59.49 -20.02 4.66
CA PRO A 414 60.93 -20.13 4.51
C PRO A 414 61.49 -19.27 3.35
N LEU A 415 62.76 -18.88 3.53
CA LEU A 415 63.61 -17.92 2.81
C LEU A 415 63.90 -18.23 1.33
N PRO A 416 64.34 -17.23 0.52
CA PRO A 416 64.55 -17.38 -0.91
C PRO A 416 65.88 -18.07 -1.24
N GLN A 417 65.85 -19.06 -2.14
CA GLN A 417 67.04 -19.60 -2.78
C GLN A 417 67.39 -18.78 -4.01
N ALA A 418 68.62 -18.25 -4.03
CA ALA A 418 69.26 -17.66 -5.18
C ALA A 418 69.60 -18.74 -6.22
N GLN A 419 69.40 -18.45 -7.50
CA GLN A 419 70.03 -19.17 -8.60
C GLN A 419 70.56 -18.17 -9.63
N GLY A 420 71.84 -18.34 -9.98
CA GLY A 420 72.45 -17.86 -11.21
C GLY A 420 72.54 -18.97 -12.23
#